data_AF-A0A485JJ19-F1
#
_entry.id   AF-A0A485JJ19-F1
#
_cell.length_a   1.000
_cell.length_b   1.000
_cell.length_c   1.000
_cell.angle_alpha   90.00
_cell.angle_beta   90.00
_cell.angle_gamma   90.00
#
_symmetry.space_group_name_H-M   'P 1'
#
loop_
_entity.id
_entity.type
_entity.pdbx_description
1 polymer ?
#
loop_
_entity_poly.entity_id
_entity_poly.type
_entity_poly.pdbx_seq_one_letter_code
_entity_poly.pdbx_strand_id
1 'polypeptide(L)'
;MILDPSRPIAGLNDSKKLSEKRRLALCEEIKEKALSWSLGRAEPHEIDELNILHATMLAMQRAVAGLHITPEYVLIDGKPLPEITDAFDGSGERR
;
A
#
# COMPACT_ATOMS: atom_id res chain seq x y z
N MET A 1 1.91 0.22 -3.04
CA MET A 1 2.54 -0.22 -4.31
C MET A 1 2.84 1.00 -5.15
N ILE A 2 3.85 0.92 -6.01
CA ILE A 2 4.26 1.95 -6.96
C ILE A 2 4.10 1.36 -8.35
N LEU A 3 3.19 1.93 -9.15
CA LEU A 3 2.90 1.48 -10.51
C LEU A 3 3.88 2.11 -11.49
N ASP A 4 4.21 1.37 -12.56
CA ASP A 4 5.01 1.87 -13.67
C ASP A 4 4.12 2.60 -14.69
N PRO A 5 4.28 3.92 -14.89
CA PRO A 5 3.51 4.67 -15.89
C PRO A 5 3.71 4.15 -17.32
N SER A 6 4.84 3.51 -17.61
CA SER A 6 5.16 2.96 -18.94
C SER A 6 4.50 1.59 -19.19
N ARG A 7 4.00 0.92 -18.13
CA ARG A 7 3.38 -0.41 -18.20
C ARG A 7 1.95 -0.38 -17.62
N PRO A 8 1.00 0.32 -18.26
CA PRO A 8 -0.35 0.42 -17.74
C PRO A 8 -1.04 -0.95 -17.63
N ILE A 9 -1.88 -1.08 -16.62
CA ILE A 9 -2.64 -2.30 -16.31
C ILE A 9 -4.07 -2.09 -16.76
N ALA A 10 -4.49 -2.80 -17.81
CA ALA A 10 -5.79 -2.59 -18.42
C ALA A 10 -6.93 -3.12 -17.54
N GLY A 11 -7.87 -2.25 -17.17
CA GLY A 11 -9.00 -2.62 -16.32
C GLY A 11 -8.65 -2.70 -14.84
N LEU A 12 -7.52 -2.10 -14.41
CA LEU A 12 -7.28 -1.75 -13.01
C LEU A 12 -8.32 -0.68 -12.61
N ASN A 13 -9.46 -1.14 -12.11
CA ASN A 13 -10.56 -0.29 -11.65
C ASN A 13 -11.03 -0.80 -10.27
N ASP A 14 -12.01 -0.13 -9.66
CA ASP A 14 -12.51 -0.50 -8.32
C ASP A 14 -12.72 -2.01 -8.19
N SER A 15 -11.93 -2.63 -7.31
CA SER A 15 -11.84 -4.08 -7.16
C SER A 15 -13.17 -4.71 -6.76
N LYS A 16 -14.10 -3.91 -6.23
CA LYS A 16 -15.46 -4.31 -5.85
C LYS A 16 -16.36 -4.67 -7.04
N LYS A 17 -15.96 -4.34 -8.27
CA LYS A 17 -16.69 -4.70 -9.51
C LYS A 17 -16.11 -5.90 -10.26
N LEU A 18 -15.02 -6.49 -9.75
CA LEU A 18 -14.30 -7.55 -10.43
C LEU A 18 -14.74 -8.94 -9.96
N SER A 19 -14.83 -9.90 -10.88
CA SER A 19 -14.97 -11.31 -10.51
C SER A 19 -13.71 -11.83 -9.83
N GLU A 20 -13.83 -12.88 -9.02
CA GLU A 20 -12.68 -13.50 -8.34
C GLU A 20 -11.56 -13.88 -9.32
N LYS A 21 -11.91 -14.52 -10.44
CA LYS A 21 -10.97 -14.88 -11.51
C LYS A 21 -10.23 -13.66 -12.07
N ARG A 22 -10.94 -12.53 -12.26
CA ARG A 22 -10.33 -11.30 -12.77
C ARG A 22 -9.43 -10.64 -11.72
N ARG A 23 -9.80 -10.68 -10.44
CA ARG A 23 -8.99 -10.15 -9.32
C ARG A 23 -7.68 -10.91 -9.18
N LEU A 24 -7.69 -12.25 -9.27
CA LEU A 24 -6.47 -13.06 -9.22
C LEU A 24 -5.56 -12.77 -10.41
N ALA A 25 -6.11 -12.72 -11.62
CA ALA A 25 -5.33 -12.38 -12.82
C ALA A 25 -4.69 -10.99 -12.72
N LEU A 26 -5.45 -9.99 -12.25
CA LEU A 26 -4.92 -8.64 -12.04
C LEU A 26 -3.89 -8.58 -10.93
N CYS A 27 -4.03 -9.36 -9.86
CA CYS A 27 -3.04 -9.42 -8.78
C CYS A 27 -1.67 -9.84 -9.31
N GLU A 28 -1.62 -10.88 -10.14
CA GLU A 28 -0.38 -11.34 -10.77
C GLU A 28 0.16 -10.29 -11.76
N GLU A 29 -0.71 -9.72 -12.60
CA GLU A 29 -0.32 -8.66 -13.54
C GLU A 29 0.25 -7.42 -12.82
N ILE A 30 -0.33 -7.02 -11.69
CA ILE A 30 0.17 -5.92 -10.86
C ILE A 30 1.55 -6.23 -10.30
N LYS A 31 1.75 -7.44 -9.74
CA LYS A 31 3.05 -7.82 -9.17
C LYS A 31 4.16 -7.84 -10.23
N GLU A 32 3.85 -8.25 -11.46
CA GLU A 32 4.81 -8.28 -12.57
C GLU A 32 5.10 -6.90 -13.19
N LYS A 33 4.13 -5.98 -13.17
CA LYS A 33 4.22 -4.67 -13.81
C LYS A 33 4.57 -3.52 -12.86
N ALA A 34 4.32 -3.68 -11.56
CA ALA A 34 4.64 -2.65 -10.58
C ALA A 34 6.15 -2.47 -10.45
N LEU A 35 6.58 -1.21 -10.27
CA LEU A 35 7.96 -0.89 -9.94
C LEU A 35 8.31 -1.42 -8.55
N SER A 36 7.39 -1.27 -7.59
CA SER A 36 7.57 -1.79 -6.24
C SER A 36 6.24 -2.12 -5.58
N TRP A 37 6.20 -3.22 -4.83
CA TRP A 37 5.05 -3.56 -4.01
C TRP A 37 5.52 -4.23 -2.73
N SER A 38 4.68 -4.12 -1.71
CA SER A 38 4.90 -4.75 -0.42
C SER A 38 3.55 -4.93 0.28
N LEU A 39 3.52 -5.86 1.23
CA LEU A 39 2.34 -6.20 2.02
C LEU A 39 2.64 -5.91 3.49
N GLY A 40 1.92 -4.97 4.06
CA GLY A 40 1.88 -4.77 5.50
C GLY A 40 0.62 -5.40 6.09
N ARG A 41 0.78 -6.07 7.22
CA ARG A 41 -0.30 -6.73 7.96
C ARG A 41 -0.22 -6.38 9.44
N ALA A 42 -1.37 -6.37 10.10
CA ALA A 42 -1.48 -6.41 11.54
C ALA A 42 -2.12 -7.75 11.93
N GLU A 43 -1.51 -8.42 12.90
CA GLU A 43 -1.98 -9.69 13.44
C GLU A 43 -3.14 -9.47 14.42
N PRO A 44 -3.98 -10.50 14.68
CA PRO A 44 -5.15 -10.35 15.55
C PRO A 44 -4.83 -9.78 16.95
N HIS A 45 -3.72 -10.22 17.56
CA HIS A 45 -3.30 -9.71 18.87
C HIS A 45 -2.94 -8.22 18.83
N GLU A 46 -2.40 -7.72 17.72
CA GLU A 46 -2.12 -6.28 17.54
C GLU A 46 -3.41 -5.48 17.37
N ILE A 47 -4.44 -6.07 16.75
CA ILE A 47 -5.77 -5.45 16.67
C ILE A 47 -6.41 -5.38 18.06
N ASP A 48 -6.29 -6.44 18.85
CA ASP A 48 -6.84 -6.48 20.21
C ASP A 48 -6.16 -5.44 21.12
N GLU A 49 -4.84 -5.23 20.98
CA GLU A 49 -4.08 -4.26 21.75
C GLU A 49 -4.27 -2.81 21.27
N LEU A 50 -4.27 -2.59 19.95
CA LEU A 50 -4.21 -1.24 19.36
C LEU A 50 -5.57 -0.71 18.92
N ASN A 51 -6.59 -1.56 18.83
CA ASN A 51 -7.84 -1.38 18.08
C ASN A 51 -7.66 -1.39 16.54
N ILE A 52 -8.78 -1.55 15.82
CA ILE A 52 -8.79 -1.69 14.35
C ILE A 52 -8.23 -0.47 13.61
N LEU A 53 -8.38 0.74 14.17
CA LEU A 53 -7.90 1.97 13.56
C LEU A 53 -6.36 2.00 13.56
N HIS A 54 -5.75 1.80 14.73
CA HIS A 54 -4.29 1.84 14.85
C HIS A 54 -3.62 0.61 14.23
N ALA A 55 -4.25 -0.57 14.30
CA ALA A 55 -3.76 -1.74 13.58
C ALA A 55 -3.76 -1.52 12.06
N THR A 56 -4.76 -0.83 11.52
CA THR A 56 -4.77 -0.43 10.10
C THR A 56 -3.61 0.52 9.78
N MET A 57 -3.35 1.51 10.64
CA MET A 57 -2.21 2.42 10.47
C MET A 57 -0.88 1.69 10.52
N LEU A 58 -0.70 0.76 11.47
CA LEU A 58 0.51 -0.07 11.59
C LEU A 58 0.72 -0.94 10.33
N ALA A 59 -0.35 -1.55 9.81
CA ALA A 59 -0.29 -2.31 8.56
C ALA A 59 0.12 -1.41 7.38
N MET A 60 -0.40 -0.18 7.29
CA MET A 60 -0.01 0.77 6.24
C MET A 60 1.46 1.19 6.38
N GLN A 61 1.95 1.48 7.59
CA GLN A 61 3.36 1.80 7.85
C GLN A 61 4.28 0.66 7.39
N ARG A 62 3.97 -0.58 7.79
CA ARG A 62 4.70 -1.78 7.35
C ARG A 62 4.70 -1.95 5.83
N ALA A 63 3.57 -1.67 5.19
CA ALA A 63 3.45 -1.78 3.74
C ALA A 63 4.34 -0.77 3.01
N VAL A 64 4.50 0.44 3.55
CA VAL A 64 5.39 1.45 2.95
C VAL A 64 6.85 1.13 3.25
N ALA A 65 7.18 0.78 4.50
CA ALA A 65 8.54 0.41 4.90
C ALA A 65 9.09 -0.82 4.18
N GLY A 66 8.21 -1.73 3.76
CA GLY A 66 8.60 -2.92 3.00
C GLY A 66 8.74 -2.69 1.48
N LEU A 67 8.54 -1.47 0.96
CA LEU A 67 8.81 -1.17 -0.45
C LEU A 67 10.32 -1.13 -0.68
N HIS A 68 10.78 -1.79 -1.74
CA HIS A 68 12.19 -1.74 -2.11
C HIS A 68 12.57 -0.44 -2.85
N ILE A 69 11.57 0.34 -3.29
CA ILE A 69 11.74 1.70 -3.80
C ILE A 69 11.12 2.64 -2.78
N THR A 70 11.91 3.58 -2.29
CA THR A 70 11.48 4.64 -1.38
C THR A 70 10.64 5.67 -2.15
N PRO A 71 9.33 5.82 -1.86
CA PRO A 71 8.49 6.79 -2.55
C PRO A 71 8.66 8.21 -1.98
N GLU A 72 8.71 9.23 -2.84
CA GLU A 72 8.68 10.64 -2.42
C GLU A 72 7.29 11.10 -1.93
N TYR A 73 6.23 10.43 -2.40
CA TYR A 73 4.84 10.72 -2.03
C TYR A 73 4.05 9.43 -1.90
N VAL A 74 3.19 9.37 -0.89
CA VAL A 74 2.29 8.23 -0.65
C VAL A 74 0.84 8.71 -0.67
N LEU A 75 0.03 8.13 -1.55
CA LEU A 75 -1.42 8.36 -1.60
C LEU A 75 -2.11 7.27 -0.79
N ILE A 76 -2.86 7.68 0.25
CA ILE A 76 -3.52 6.76 1.19
C ILE A 76 -5.02 7.02 1.14
N ASP A 77 -5.80 5.96 0.94
CA ASP A 77 -7.25 6.01 0.99
C ASP A 77 -7.73 5.87 2.44
N GLY A 78 -8.08 7.00 3.07
CA GLY A 78 -8.62 7.04 4.43
C GLY A 78 -8.08 8.16 5.30
N LYS A 79 -8.68 8.31 6.48
CA LYS A 79 -8.24 9.20 7.56
C LYS A 79 -8.42 8.48 8.91
N PRO A 80 -7.52 8.69 9.88
CA PRO A 80 -6.32 9.52 9.85
C PRO A 80 -5.18 8.88 9.04
N LEU A 81 -4.21 9.71 8.63
CA LEU A 81 -3.03 9.25 7.91
C LEU A 81 -2.04 8.60 8.89
N PRO A 82 -1.43 7.45 8.57
CA PRO A 82 -0.36 6.88 9.37
C PRO A 82 0.87 7.80 9.37
N GLU A 83 1.61 7.82 10.48
CA GLU A 83 2.92 8.45 10.50
C GLU A 83 3.92 7.58 9.72
N ILE A 84 4.44 8.08 8.60
CA ILE A 84 5.43 7.36 7.79
C ILE A 84 6.77 8.05 8.03
N THR A 85 7.56 7.55 8.98
CA THR A 85 8.85 8.14 9.38
C THR A 85 10.04 7.63 8.56
N ASP A 86 10.01 6.39 8.09
CA ASP A 86 11.21 5.72 7.55
C ASP A 86 11.28 5.68 6.02
N ALA A 87 10.28 6.24 5.33
CA ALA A 87 10.21 6.24 3.87
C ALA A 87 10.72 7.53 3.23
N PHE A 88 11.36 8.42 3.98
CA PHE A 88 11.85 9.70 3.48
C PHE A 88 13.26 9.94 3.99
N ASP A 89 14.26 9.84 3.11
CA ASP A 89 15.60 10.33 3.39
C ASP A 89 15.60 11.86 3.37
N GLY A 90 15.23 12.45 4.52
CA GLY A 90 15.63 13.81 4.92
C GLY A 90 15.38 14.92 3.90
N SER A 91 14.14 15.41 3.80
CA SER A 91 13.80 16.82 3.45
C SER A 91 12.30 17.05 3.24
N GLY A 92 11.46 16.01 3.32
CA GLY A 92 10.00 16.10 3.18
C GLY A 92 9.34 16.90 4.32
N GLU A 93 9.29 18.21 4.15
CA GLU A 93 8.61 19.16 5.03
C GLU A 93 7.14 18.75 5.18
N ARG A 94 6.71 18.46 6.43
CA ARG A 94 5.28 18.34 6.75
C ARG A 94 4.63 19.69 6.48
N ARG A 95 3.80 19.79 5.45
CA ARG A 95 2.87 20.91 5.26
C ARG A 95 1.44 20.40 5.21
#